data_AF-A0A8S8Y652-F1
#
_entry.id   AF-A0A8S8Y652-F1
#
_cell.length_a   1.000
_cell.length_b   1.000
_cell.length_c   1.000
_cell.angle_alpha   90.00
_cell.angle_beta   90.00
_cell.angle_gamma   90.00
#
_symmetry.space_group_name_H-M   'P 1'
#
loop_
_entity.id
_entity.type
_entity.pdbx_description
1 polymer ?
#
loop_
_entity_poly.entity_id
_entity_poly.type
_entity_poly.pdbx_seq_one_letter_code
_entity_poly.pdbx_strand_id
1 'polypeptide(L)' 'MIIPVRCFSCGGVIAHKWEDFKQMLADGKSDAEALDEVGLKRYCCRRMYVGHLDLIEEVAPFSAARN' A
#
# COMPACT_ATOMS: atom_id res chain seq x y z
N MET A 1 -8.46 2.22 3.68
CA MET A 1 -7.88 3.49 4.14
C MET A 1 -6.54 3.64 3.47
N ILE A 2 -5.97 4.85 3.43
CA ILE A 2 -4.68 5.11 2.78
C ILE A 2 -3.55 4.31 3.45
N ILE A 3 -2.57 3.84 2.67
CA ILE A 3 -1.37 3.14 3.16
C ILE A 3 -0.59 4.01 4.17
N PRO A 4 -0.05 3.45 5.27
CA PRO A 4 0.74 4.23 6.21
C PRO A 4 1.98 4.85 5.56
N VAL A 5 2.28 6.10 5.91
CA VAL A 5 3.44 6.86 5.39
C VAL A 5 4.76 6.12 5.64
N ARG A 6 4.88 5.49 6.82
CA ARG A 6 6.06 4.75 7.27
C ARG A 6 5.67 3.35 7.77
N CYS A 7 6.61 2.41 7.66
CA CYS A 7 6.46 1.08 8.24
C CYS A 7 6.34 1.15 9.77
N PHE A 8 5.32 0.51 10.35
CA PHE A 8 5.07 0.51 11.80
C PHE A 8 6.19 -0.11 12.64
N SER A 9 7.05 -0.95 12.05
CA SER A 9 8.11 -1.64 12.79
C SER A 9 9.47 -0.96 12.66
N CYS A 10 9.87 -0.58 11.45
CA CYS A 10 11.22 -0.04 11.21
C CYS A 10 11.26 1.44 10.85
N GLY A 11 10.10 2.10 10.69
CA GLY A 11 10.01 3.53 10.40
C GLY A 11 10.46 3.94 8.99
N GLY A 12 10.84 3.00 8.12
CA GLY A 12 11.18 3.26 6.72
C GLY A 12 10.00 3.88 5.97
N VAL A 13 10.27 4.84 5.10
CA VAL A 13 9.25 5.48 4.25
C VAL A 13 8.77 4.47 3.22
N ILE A 14 7.46 4.27 3.14
CA ILE A 14 6.87 3.26 2.24
C ILE A 14 5.81 3.85 1.30
N ALA A 15 4.94 4.75 1.77
CA ALA A 15 3.76 5.19 0.98
C ALA A 15 4.05 5.68 -0.45
N HIS A 16 5.19 6.36 -0.67
CA HIS A 16 5.62 6.82 -2.00
C HIS A 16 5.75 5.73 -3.09
N LYS A 17 5.79 4.44 -2.72
CA LYS A 17 5.92 3.31 -3.66
C LYS A 17 4.61 2.53 -3.85
N TRP A 18 3.51 2.99 -3.25
CA TRP A 18 2.24 2.26 -3.26
C TRP A 18 1.60 2.20 -4.64
N GLU A 19 1.57 3.32 -5.36
CA GLU A 19 0.98 3.38 -6.69
C GLU A 19 1.74 2.50 -7.69
N ASP A 20 3.08 2.52 -7.66
CA ASP A 20 3.91 1.63 -8.49
C ASP A 20 3.61 0.15 -8.22
N PHE A 21 3.47 -0.23 -6.94
CA PHE A 21 3.11 -1.59 -6.55
C PHE A 21 1.72 -1.99 -7.08
N LYS A 22 0.71 -1.12 -6.95
CA LYS A 22 -0.63 -1.37 -7.49
C LYS A 22 -0.62 -1.53 -9.02
N GLN A 23 0.14 -0.69 -9.72
CA GLN A 23 0.27 -0.80 -11.17
C GLN A 23 0.89 -2.14 -11.58
N MET A 24 1.96 -2.58 -10.90
CA MET A 24 2.59 -3.88 -11.16
C MET A 24 1.63 -5.06 -10.96
N LEU A 25 0.76 -5.00 -9.95
CA LEU A 25 -0.28 -6.01 -9.75
C LEU A 25 -1.35 -5.97 -10.86
N ALA A 26 -1.76 -4.76 -11.29
CA ALA A 26 -2.69 -4.59 -12.39
C ALA A 26 -2.12 -5.13 -13.72
N ASP A 27 -0.80 -5.04 -13.90
CA ASP A 27 -0.07 -5.61 -15.04
C ASP A 27 0.11 -7.15 -14.95
N GLY A 28 -0.39 -7.78 -13.87
CA GLY A 28 -0.40 -9.23 -13.69
C GLY A 28 0.83 -9.82 -13.03
N LYS A 29 1.72 -9.01 -12.43
CA LYS A 29 2.84 -9.53 -11.63
C LYS A 29 2.33 -10.14 -10.33
N SER A 30 3.09 -11.10 -9.80
CA SER A 30 2.82 -11.63 -8.46
C SER A 30 3.19 -10.63 -7.36
N ASP A 31 2.55 -10.73 -6.20
CA ASP A 31 2.89 -9.92 -5.02
C ASP A 31 4.37 -9.98 -4.67
N ALA A 32 4.97 -11.17 -4.76
CA ALA A 32 6.38 -11.38 -4.43
C ALA A 32 7.32 -10.57 -5.36
N GLU A 33 7.09 -10.67 -6.67
CA GLU A 33 7.87 -9.96 -7.69
C GLU A 33 7.68 -8.44 -7.57
N ALA A 34 6.43 -7.98 -7.40
CA ALA A 34 6.14 -6.56 -7.24
C ALA A 34 6.84 -5.99 -5.99
N LEU A 35 6.82 -6.70 -4.86
CA LEU A 35 7.50 -6.30 -3.62
C LEU A 35 9.03 -6.24 -3.76
N ASP A 36 9.61 -7.14 -4.56
CA ASP A 36 11.04 -7.14 -4.88
C ASP A 36 11.41 -5.93 -5.74
N GLU A 37 10.60 -5.63 -6.75
CA GLU A 37 10.85 -4.56 -7.71
C GLU A 37 10.70 -3.16 -7.11
N VAL A 38 9.71 -2.95 -6.24
CA VAL A 38 9.62 -1.70 -5.46
C VAL A 38 10.74 -1.60 -4.39
N GLY A 39 11.57 -2.63 -4.22
CA GLY A 39 12.78 -2.58 -3.39
C GLY A 39 12.52 -2.75 -1.89
N LEU A 40 11.42 -3.37 -1.48
CA LEU A 40 11.10 -3.61 -0.07
C LEU A 40 11.77 -4.90 0.41
N LYS A 41 13.00 -4.82 0.95
CA LYS A 41 13.75 -6.03 1.35
C LYS A 41 13.30 -6.65 2.68
N ARG A 42 12.91 -5.83 3.65
CA ARG A 42 12.58 -6.30 5.01
C ARG A 42 11.13 -6.79 5.07
N TYR A 43 10.91 -7.97 5.65
CA TYR A 43 9.57 -8.54 5.83
C TYR A 43 8.60 -7.58 6.55
N CYS A 44 9.11 -6.78 7.49
CA CYS A 44 8.31 -5.82 8.25
C CYS A 44 7.76 -4.67 7.40
N CYS A 45 8.45 -4.29 6.32
CA CYS A 45 7.91 -3.35 5.33
C CYS A 45 6.95 -4.07 4.37
N ARG A 46 7.28 -5.29 3.93
CA ARG A 46 6.44 -6.06 2.99
C ARG A 46 5.05 -6.33 3.54
N ARG A 47 4.93 -6.69 4.82
CA ARG A 47 3.62 -6.94 5.45
C ARG A 47 2.68 -5.72 5.42
N MET A 48 3.21 -4.50 5.29
CA MET A 48 2.41 -3.29 5.17
C MET A 48 1.75 -3.13 3.80
N TYR A 49 2.17 -3.92 2.80
CA TYR A 49 1.57 -3.95 1.45
C TYR A 49 0.64 -5.15 1.35
N VAL A 50 1.13 -6.33 1.71
CA VAL A 50 0.36 -7.59 1.64
C VAL A 50 -0.92 -7.53 2.47
N GLY A 51 -0.88 -6.90 3.65
CA GLY A 51 -2.05 -6.78 4.54
C GLY A 51 -2.86 -5.50 4.35
N HIS A 52 -2.56 -4.69 3.33
CA HIS A 52 -3.22 -3.40 3.16
C HIS A 52 -4.47 -3.52 2.30
N LEU A 53 -5.57 -2.94 2.79
CA LEU A 53 -6.82 -2.79 2.05
C LEU A 53 -7.14 -1.30 1.90
N ASP A 54 -7.18 -0.84 0.65
CA ASP A 54 -7.41 0.57 0.33
C ASP A 54 -8.89 0.93 0.27
N LEU A 55 -9.55 0.87 1.43
CA LEU A 55 -10.95 1.27 1.60
C LEU A 55 -11.22 2.80 1.46
N ILE A 56 -10.24 3.65 1.09
CA ILE A 56 -10.50 5.10 1.08
C ILE A 56 -11.58 5.47 0.07
N GLU A 57 -11.58 4.83 -1.10
CA GLU A 57 -12.56 5.07 -2.15
C GLU A 57 -13.97 4.64 -1.74
N GLU A 58 -14.09 3.56 -0.96
CA GLU A 58 -15.37 3.05 -0.45
C GLU A 58 -15.91 3.92 0.70
N VAL A 59 -15.03 4.42 1.57
CA VAL A 59 -15.43 5.18 2.77
C VAL A 59 -15.60 6.66 2.47
N ALA A 60 -14.84 7.23 1.55
CA ALA A 60 -14.86 8.67 1.23
C ALA A 60 -16.27 9.22 0.89
N PRO A 61 -17.13 8.53 0.12
CA PRO A 61 -18.49 8.99 -0.17
C PRO A 61 -19.36 9.21 1.07
N PHE A 62 -19.11 8.44 2.14
CA PHE A 62 -19.86 8.53 3.40
C PHE A 62 -19.25 9.52 4.39
N SER A 63 -18.02 10.00 4.15
CA SER A 63 -17.36 10.99 4.99
C SER A 63 -17.99 12.38 4.90
N ALA A 64 -18.87 12.60 3.92
CA ALA A 64 -19.69 13.79 3.83
C ALA A 64 -20.81 13.76 4.88
N ALA A 65 -20.72 14.63 5.88
CA ALA A 65 -21.91 15.16 6.54
C ALA A 65 -22.51 16.28 5.68
N ARG A 66 -23.73 16.02 5.20
CA ARG A 66 -24.87 16.96 4.98
C ARG A 66 -24.54 18.41 4.62
N ASN A 67 -24.85 18.77 3.37
CA ASN A 67 -25.84 19.84 3.15
C ASN A 67 -27.18 19.19 2.84
#